data_AF-A0AAE3W241-F1
#
_entry.id   AF-A0AAE3W241-F1
#
_cell.length_a   1.000
_cell.length_b   1.000
_cell.length_c   1.000
_cell.angle_alpha   90.00
_cell.angle_beta   90.00
_cell.angle_gamma   90.00
#
_symmetry.space_group_name_H-M   'P 1'
#
loop_
_entity.id
_entity.type
_entity.pdbx_description
1 polymer ?
#
loop_
_entity_poly.entity_id
_entity_poly.type
_entity_poly.pdbx_seq_one_letter_code
_entity_poly.pdbx_strand_id
1 'polypeptide(L)'
;MSDRYEKGALVPRMRKVTVSTDARGHTAGWVSTDLEAALVPRPDPSAAAFFDLDNTMMQGASLYWFARGLASRRYFTARDVARFAWQQARFRLLSEHRGHISSAKDIALAFFHGWTVEDVERLAEEIFEESMAARIWPGTHALARTHLDGGERVWLVTAAPIEIGRVIAQRLGLTGAIGTVAEIVDGAYTGRLVGDMMHGAAKADAVRQLAVVEGLDLRRCTAYSDSANDMPMLTAVGNAVATNPDAALRRIARIRGWQVRDFRTARKAARIAVPVAVATGLVAGTALTVALRRRAAR
;
A
#
# COMPACT_ATOMS: atom_id res chain seq x y z
N MET A 1 35.68 1.86 54.45
CA MET A 1 36.68 1.07 53.71
C MET A 1 36.03 0.64 52.40
N SER A 2 36.23 1.40 51.32
CA SER A 2 37.31 1.23 50.32
C SER A 2 37.11 -0.09 49.57
N ASP A 3 36.80 -0.12 48.28
CA ASP A 3 37.53 0.43 47.12
C ASP A 3 36.72 0.01 45.86
N ARG A 4 36.82 0.55 44.64
CA ARG A 4 37.45 1.73 44.03
C ARG A 4 36.84 1.83 42.61
N TYR A 5 36.74 3.04 42.10
CA TYR A 5 36.38 3.41 40.73
C TYR A 5 37.10 2.58 39.63
N GLU A 6 36.35 1.97 38.71
CA GLU A 6 36.85 1.63 37.37
C GLU A 6 36.66 2.83 36.44
N LYS A 7 37.75 3.55 36.17
CA LYS A 7 37.84 4.52 35.07
C LYS A 7 37.89 3.75 33.75
N GLY A 8 36.79 3.73 33.01
CA GLY A 8 36.79 3.35 31.61
C GLY A 8 37.68 4.31 30.82
N ALA A 9 38.78 3.81 30.25
CA ALA A 9 39.66 4.57 29.39
C ALA A 9 38.90 5.01 28.12
N LEU A 10 38.84 6.31 27.88
CA LEU A 10 38.38 6.89 26.61
C LEU A 10 39.40 6.50 25.52
N VAL A 11 39.06 5.48 24.73
CA VAL A 11 39.81 5.14 23.51
C VAL A 11 39.66 6.34 22.53
N PRO A 12 40.75 6.96 22.06
CA PRO A 12 40.64 8.04 21.09
C PRO A 12 40.15 7.45 19.77
N ARG A 13 38.96 7.85 19.31
CA ARG A 13 38.49 7.53 17.95
C ARG A 13 39.38 8.24 16.94
N MET A 14 40.23 7.48 16.23
CA MET A 14 41.02 7.99 15.12
C MET A 14 40.09 8.45 13.99
N ARG A 15 40.11 9.75 13.67
CA ARG A 15 39.45 10.29 12.48
C ARG A 15 40.37 10.12 11.28
N LYS A 16 39.90 9.45 10.25
CA LYS A 16 40.63 9.32 8.98
C LYS A 16 40.40 10.59 8.17
N VAL A 17 41.43 11.42 8.04
CA VAL A 17 41.39 12.64 7.21
C VAL A 17 42.16 12.35 5.93
N THR A 18 41.48 12.39 4.79
CA THR A 18 42.13 12.36 3.48
C THR A 18 42.30 13.80 3.02
N VAL A 19 43.54 14.26 2.92
CA VAL A 19 43.88 15.59 2.41
C VAL A 19 44.47 15.41 1.02
N SER A 20 43.93 16.13 0.03
CA SER A 20 44.54 16.26 -1.29
C SER A 20 44.98 17.71 -1.48
N THR A 21 46.23 17.90 -1.90
CA THR A 21 46.80 19.21 -2.22
C THR A 21 46.94 19.32 -3.72
N ASP A 22 46.38 20.37 -4.33
CA ASP A 22 46.58 20.63 -5.76
C ASP A 22 47.98 21.19 -6.05
N ALA A 23 48.36 21.23 -7.33
CA ALA A 23 49.66 21.74 -7.78
C ALA A 23 49.92 23.23 -7.48
N ARG A 24 48.91 23.97 -6.98
CA ARG A 24 48.99 25.37 -6.58
C ARG A 24 49.03 25.54 -5.05
N GLY A 25 49.12 24.45 -4.30
CA GLY A 25 49.20 24.46 -2.84
C GLY A 25 47.85 24.60 -2.14
N HIS A 26 46.72 24.46 -2.84
CA HIS A 26 45.42 24.45 -2.19
C HIS A 26 45.15 23.06 -1.60
N THR A 27 45.03 23.01 -0.27
CA THR A 27 44.55 21.83 0.45
C THR A 27 43.02 21.85 0.54
N ALA A 28 42.38 20.84 -0.05
CA ALA A 28 40.99 20.51 0.22
C ALA A 28 40.94 19.19 0.99
N GLY A 29 40.39 19.22 2.20
CA GLY A 29 40.14 18.03 3.02
C GLY A 29 38.65 17.85 3.22
N TRP A 30 38.14 16.66 2.92
CA TRP A 30 36.79 16.27 3.31
C TRP A 30 36.88 15.45 4.60
N VAL A 31 36.21 15.90 5.65
CA VAL A 31 36.07 15.14 6.90
C VAL A 31 34.83 14.25 6.74
N SER A 32 35.01 12.98 6.39
CA SER A 32 33.93 12.01 6.58
C SER A 32 33.79 11.78 8.08
N THR A 33 32.65 12.21 8.62
CA THR A 33 32.38 12.08 10.05
C THR A 33 31.71 10.73 10.26
N ASP A 34 32.02 10.00 11.34
CA ASP A 34 31.25 8.80 11.76
C ASP A 34 29.74 9.06 11.89
N LEU A 35 29.33 10.35 11.91
CA LEU A 35 27.97 10.81 11.83
C LEU A 35 27.26 10.41 10.53
N GLU A 36 27.93 10.46 9.36
CA GLU A 36 27.35 10.00 8.10
C GLU A 36 27.05 8.50 8.14
N ALA A 37 27.97 7.70 8.70
CA ALA A 37 27.76 6.27 8.90
C ALA A 37 26.67 5.94 9.94
N ALA A 38 26.44 6.84 10.91
CA ALA A 38 25.34 6.74 11.88
C ALA A 38 23.99 7.20 11.33
N LEU A 39 23.99 8.01 10.26
CA LEU A 39 22.80 8.51 9.56
C LEU A 39 22.29 7.55 8.49
N VAL A 40 23.10 6.57 8.06
CA VAL A 40 22.63 5.46 7.24
C VAL A 40 21.86 4.49 8.13
N PRO A 41 20.55 4.31 7.93
CA PRO A 41 19.77 3.34 8.69
C PRO A 41 20.43 1.97 8.56
N ARG A 42 20.75 1.34 9.69
CA ARG A 42 21.20 -0.05 9.65
C ARG A 42 20.00 -0.89 9.24
N PRO A 43 20.14 -1.76 8.22
CA PRO A 43 19.06 -2.64 7.83
C PRO A 43 18.54 -3.41 9.04
N ASP A 44 17.23 -3.43 9.23
CA ASP A 44 16.57 -4.27 10.21
C ASP A 44 15.91 -5.46 9.49
N PRO A 45 16.68 -6.51 9.17
CA PRO A 45 16.14 -7.65 8.46
C PRO A 45 15.09 -8.38 9.31
N SER A 46 14.99 -8.15 10.62
CA SER A 46 14.00 -8.82 11.48
C SER A 46 12.67 -8.09 11.59
N ALA A 47 12.53 -6.91 10.99
CA ALA A 47 11.30 -6.13 10.97
C ALA A 47 10.69 -6.06 9.57
N ALA A 48 9.38 -5.81 9.55
CA ALA A 48 8.63 -5.63 8.33
C ALA A 48 7.39 -4.76 8.53
N ALA A 49 6.92 -4.16 7.44
CA ALA A 49 5.64 -3.48 7.37
C ALA A 49 4.67 -4.23 6.45
N PHE A 50 3.49 -4.52 6.97
CA PHE A 50 2.41 -5.21 6.27
C PHE A 50 1.32 -4.20 5.92
N PHE A 51 1.03 -4.04 4.64
CA PHE A 51 0.01 -3.12 4.15
C PHE A 51 -1.14 -3.90 3.54
N ASP A 52 -2.35 -3.67 4.04
CA ASP A 52 -3.53 -3.98 3.23
C ASP A 52 -3.52 -3.16 1.92
N LEU A 53 -4.18 -3.69 0.88
CA LEU A 53 -4.17 -3.09 -0.45
C LEU A 53 -5.35 -2.14 -0.66
N ASP A 54 -6.56 -2.67 -0.61
CA ASP A 54 -7.77 -1.98 -1.05
C ASP A 54 -8.19 -0.93 -0.01
N ASN A 55 -8.44 0.32 -0.43
CA ASN A 55 -8.65 1.49 0.43
C ASN A 55 -7.49 1.90 1.37
N THR A 56 -6.52 1.01 1.60
CA THR A 56 -5.33 1.25 2.42
C THR A 56 -4.15 1.79 1.59
N MET A 57 -3.54 0.97 0.73
CA MET A 57 -2.48 1.38 -0.22
C MET A 57 -3.07 2.09 -1.45
N MET A 58 -4.21 1.60 -1.93
CA MET A 58 -4.92 2.07 -3.12
C MET A 58 -6.28 2.67 -2.76
N GLN A 59 -6.81 3.55 -3.59
CA GLN A 59 -8.18 4.07 -3.50
C GLN A 59 -9.17 3.12 -4.15
N GLY A 60 -10.10 2.57 -3.37
CA GLY A 60 -11.07 1.59 -3.85
C GLY A 60 -10.47 0.19 -3.98
N ALA A 61 -11.28 -0.74 -4.50
CA ALA A 61 -10.87 -2.12 -4.68
C ALA A 61 -10.04 -2.30 -5.96
N SER A 62 -8.88 -2.92 -5.83
CA SER A 62 -7.97 -3.30 -6.92
C SER A 62 -8.66 -4.17 -7.96
N LEU A 63 -9.43 -5.18 -7.53
CA LEU A 63 -10.18 -6.04 -8.44
C LEU A 63 -11.25 -5.27 -9.25
N TYR A 64 -11.84 -4.22 -8.67
CA TYR A 64 -12.75 -3.34 -9.42
C TYR A 64 -12.02 -2.55 -10.50
N TRP A 65 -10.85 -1.98 -10.20
CA TRP A 65 -10.04 -1.27 -11.20
C TRP A 65 -9.55 -2.20 -12.30
N PHE A 66 -9.16 -3.42 -11.92
CA PHE A 66 -8.79 -4.47 -12.86
C PHE A 66 -9.95 -4.80 -13.80
N ALA A 67 -11.12 -5.14 -13.26
CA ALA A 67 -12.31 -5.44 -14.06
C ALA A 67 -12.73 -4.27 -14.97
N ARG A 68 -12.60 -3.02 -14.49
CA ARG A 68 -12.86 -1.83 -15.30
C ARG A 68 -11.86 -1.68 -16.45
N GLY A 69 -10.57 -1.94 -16.21
CA GLY A 69 -9.53 -1.90 -17.23
C GLY A 69 -9.70 -2.97 -18.31
N LEU A 70 -10.20 -4.15 -17.93
CA LEU A 70 -10.59 -5.20 -18.89
C LEU A 70 -11.80 -4.76 -19.73
N ALA A 71 -12.80 -4.14 -19.11
CA ALA A 71 -13.98 -3.64 -19.81
C ALA A 71 -13.63 -2.54 -20.83
N SER A 72 -12.71 -1.61 -20.50
CA SER A 72 -12.28 -0.56 -21.45
C SER A 72 -11.52 -1.11 -22.66
N ARG A 73 -10.87 -2.27 -22.51
CA ARG A 73 -10.19 -3.00 -23.59
C ARG A 73 -11.13 -3.92 -24.38
N ARG A 74 -12.43 -3.95 -24.06
CA ARG A 74 -13.44 -4.83 -24.68
C ARG A 74 -13.12 -6.32 -24.57
N TYR A 75 -12.36 -6.73 -23.53
CA TYR A 75 -12.20 -8.16 -23.19
C TYR A 75 -13.53 -8.83 -22.86
N PHE A 76 -14.55 -8.04 -22.53
CA PHE A 76 -15.92 -8.50 -22.38
C PHE A 76 -16.86 -7.70 -23.26
N THR A 77 -17.74 -8.39 -23.98
CA THR A 77 -18.93 -7.75 -24.54
C THR A 77 -20.04 -7.72 -23.49
N ALA A 78 -21.01 -6.81 -23.62
CA ALA A 78 -22.20 -6.80 -22.76
C ALA A 78 -22.94 -8.15 -22.78
N ARG A 79 -22.82 -8.90 -23.88
CA ARG A 79 -23.36 -10.26 -24.03
C ARG A 79 -22.60 -11.28 -23.18
N ASP A 80 -21.28 -11.18 -23.04
CA ASP A 80 -20.50 -12.07 -22.17
C ASP A 80 -20.84 -11.84 -20.71
N VAL A 81 -20.95 -10.58 -20.29
CA VAL A 81 -21.41 -10.23 -18.94
C VAL A 81 -22.83 -10.74 -18.68
N ALA A 82 -23.75 -10.57 -19.64
CA ALA A 82 -25.12 -11.07 -19.53
C ALA A 82 -25.19 -12.61 -19.48
N ARG A 83 -24.38 -13.30 -20.30
CA ARG A 83 -24.27 -14.78 -20.28
C ARG A 83 -23.77 -15.25 -18.92
N PHE A 84 -22.72 -14.60 -18.39
CA PHE A 84 -22.14 -14.94 -17.10
C PHE A 84 -23.13 -14.72 -15.96
N ALA A 85 -23.84 -13.58 -15.98
CA ALA A 85 -24.90 -13.28 -15.03
C ALA A 85 -26.04 -14.29 -15.09
N TRP A 86 -26.45 -14.71 -16.30
CA TRP A 86 -27.48 -15.72 -16.49
C TRP A 86 -27.04 -17.12 -16.02
N GLN A 87 -25.80 -17.53 -16.33
CA GLN A 87 -25.23 -18.79 -15.84
C GLN A 87 -25.17 -18.83 -14.31
N GLN A 88 -24.80 -17.72 -13.67
CA GLN A 88 -24.78 -17.61 -12.22
C GLN A 88 -26.19 -17.58 -11.61
N ALA A 89 -27.14 -16.87 -12.23
CA ALA A 89 -28.54 -16.89 -11.81
C ALA A 89 -29.14 -18.30 -11.91
N ARG A 90 -28.86 -19.01 -13.01
CA ARG A 90 -29.24 -20.41 -13.21
C ARG A 90 -28.60 -21.32 -12.17
N PHE A 91 -27.31 -21.18 -11.89
CA PHE A 91 -26.61 -21.99 -10.89
C PHE A 91 -27.18 -21.79 -9.48
N ARG A 92 -27.53 -20.54 -9.12
CA ARG A 92 -28.21 -20.20 -7.87
C ARG A 92 -29.64 -20.71 -7.78
N LEU A 93 -30.38 -20.70 -8.89
CA LEU A 93 -31.76 -21.21 -8.95
C LEU A 93 -31.81 -22.75 -8.89
N LEU A 94 -30.79 -23.43 -9.40
CA LEU A 94 -30.70 -24.89 -9.42
C LEU A 94 -30.00 -25.48 -8.18
N SER A 95 -29.30 -24.68 -7.39
CA SER A 95 -28.58 -25.14 -6.20
C SER A 95 -29.26 -24.60 -4.93
N GLU A 96 -30.10 -25.42 -4.30
CA GLU A 96 -30.63 -25.12 -2.97
C GLU A 96 -29.51 -25.20 -1.91
N HIS A 97 -29.18 -24.04 -1.35
CA HIS A 97 -28.39 -23.78 -0.12
C HIS A 97 -26.86 -23.99 -0.14
N ARG A 98 -26.11 -22.88 0.08
CA ARG A 98 -25.23 -22.64 1.25
C ARG A 98 -24.58 -21.24 1.21
N GLY A 99 -24.88 -20.43 2.23
CA GLY A 99 -24.00 -19.42 2.84
C GLY A 99 -23.81 -18.07 2.11
N HIS A 100 -24.37 -16.99 2.65
CA HIS A 100 -24.36 -15.62 2.10
C HIS A 100 -23.00 -14.89 1.90
N ILE A 101 -21.85 -15.60 1.97
CA ILE A 101 -20.51 -15.03 1.69
C ILE A 101 -19.78 -15.80 0.57
N SER A 102 -20.25 -16.99 0.16
CA SER A 102 -19.67 -17.78 -0.94
C SER A 102 -19.88 -17.14 -2.32
N SER A 103 -21.04 -16.53 -2.54
CA SER A 103 -21.46 -16.17 -3.90
C SER A 103 -20.62 -15.08 -4.60
N ALA A 104 -19.99 -14.17 -3.86
CA ALA A 104 -19.12 -13.14 -4.45
C ALA A 104 -17.73 -13.71 -4.78
N LYS A 105 -17.26 -14.65 -3.95
CA LYS A 105 -16.00 -15.38 -4.14
C LYS A 105 -16.10 -16.28 -5.37
N ASP A 106 -17.18 -17.07 -5.44
CA ASP A 106 -17.43 -17.97 -6.57
C ASP A 106 -17.56 -17.21 -7.90
N ILE A 107 -18.17 -16.02 -7.87
CA ILE A 107 -18.23 -15.13 -9.04
C ILE A 107 -16.85 -14.63 -9.44
N ALA A 108 -16.04 -14.15 -8.48
CA ALA A 108 -14.70 -13.65 -8.76
C ALA A 108 -13.77 -14.76 -9.26
N LEU A 109 -13.93 -15.99 -8.79
CA LEU A 109 -13.12 -17.14 -9.23
C LEU A 109 -13.53 -17.66 -10.60
N ALA A 110 -14.84 -17.78 -10.83
CA ALA A 110 -15.35 -18.17 -12.13
C ALA A 110 -14.94 -17.16 -13.21
N PHE A 111 -14.79 -15.88 -12.85
CA PHE A 111 -14.36 -14.83 -13.77
C PHE A 111 -12.99 -15.10 -14.41
N PHE A 112 -12.07 -15.71 -13.67
CA PHE A 112 -10.73 -16.05 -14.16
C PHE A 112 -10.64 -17.45 -14.77
N HIS A 113 -11.69 -18.26 -14.73
CA HIS A 113 -11.66 -19.63 -15.25
C HIS A 113 -11.16 -19.68 -16.70
N GLY A 114 -10.10 -20.46 -16.95
CA GLY A 114 -9.50 -20.65 -18.26
C GLY A 114 -8.51 -19.56 -18.69
N TRP A 115 -8.32 -18.51 -17.88
CA TRP A 115 -7.27 -17.52 -18.14
C TRP A 115 -5.92 -18.10 -17.75
N THR A 116 -4.88 -17.74 -18.51
CA THR A 116 -3.51 -18.08 -18.11
C THR A 116 -3.03 -17.12 -17.03
N VAL A 117 -2.13 -17.59 -16.16
CA VAL A 117 -1.47 -16.73 -15.16
C VAL A 117 -0.75 -15.58 -15.84
N GLU A 118 -0.05 -15.87 -16.94
CA GLU A 118 0.70 -14.89 -17.74
C GLU A 118 -0.21 -13.79 -18.30
N ASP A 119 -1.40 -14.14 -18.80
CA ASP A 119 -2.36 -13.13 -19.28
C ASP A 119 -2.86 -12.24 -18.15
N VAL A 120 -3.14 -12.81 -16.97
CA VAL A 120 -3.59 -12.03 -15.81
C VAL A 120 -2.49 -11.09 -15.34
N GLU A 121 -1.24 -11.54 -15.24
CA GLU A 121 -0.09 -10.71 -14.87
C GLU A 121 0.13 -9.59 -15.89
N ARG A 122 0.20 -9.93 -17.19
CA ARG A 122 0.36 -8.95 -18.27
C ARG A 122 -0.75 -7.89 -18.24
N LEU A 123 -2.01 -8.30 -18.11
CA LEU A 123 -3.13 -7.37 -18.06
C LEU A 123 -3.13 -6.54 -16.78
N ALA A 124 -2.71 -7.12 -15.65
CA ALA A 124 -2.58 -6.37 -14.40
C ALA A 124 -1.51 -5.29 -14.54
N GLU A 125 -0.40 -5.57 -15.20
CA GLU A 125 0.65 -4.58 -15.49
C GLU A 125 0.16 -3.45 -16.38
N GLU A 126 -0.48 -3.76 -17.51
CA GLU A 126 -1.01 -2.74 -18.42
C GLU A 126 -2.06 -1.85 -17.74
N ILE A 127 -3.00 -2.47 -17.01
CA ILE A 127 -4.08 -1.75 -16.32
C ILE A 127 -3.50 -0.93 -15.15
N PHE A 128 -2.41 -1.40 -14.54
CA PHE A 128 -1.75 -0.68 -13.48
C PHE A 128 -1.25 0.68 -13.97
N GLU A 129 -0.49 0.68 -15.06
CA GLU A 129 0.09 1.88 -15.66
C GLU A 129 -0.98 2.87 -16.13
N GLU A 130 -2.05 2.37 -16.74
CA GLU A 130 -3.09 3.24 -17.29
C GLU A 130 -3.99 3.87 -16.23
N SER A 131 -4.25 3.15 -15.13
CA SER A 131 -5.38 3.51 -14.27
C SER A 131 -5.15 3.30 -12.78
N MET A 132 -4.45 2.26 -12.35
CA MET A 132 -4.30 1.96 -10.93
C MET A 132 -3.23 2.81 -10.25
N ALA A 133 -2.15 3.16 -10.96
CA ALA A 133 -1.05 3.97 -10.41
C ALA A 133 -1.56 5.31 -9.84
N ALA A 134 -2.47 5.97 -10.55
CA ALA A 134 -3.12 7.22 -10.10
C ALA A 134 -4.02 7.04 -8.86
N ARG A 135 -4.34 5.79 -8.47
CA ARG A 135 -5.16 5.46 -7.31
C ARG A 135 -4.35 5.12 -6.08
N ILE A 136 -3.04 4.98 -6.18
CA ILE A 136 -2.19 4.81 -5.00
C ILE A 136 -2.32 6.04 -4.11
N TRP A 137 -2.46 5.82 -2.80
CA TRP A 137 -2.42 6.91 -1.83
C TRP A 137 -0.97 7.38 -1.68
N PRO A 138 -0.63 8.64 -2.05
CA PRO A 138 0.74 9.11 -1.93
C PRO A 138 1.25 9.05 -0.49
N GLY A 139 0.35 9.30 0.48
CA GLY A 139 0.67 9.19 1.90
C GLY A 139 0.95 7.77 2.37
N THR A 140 0.18 6.77 1.91
CA THR A 140 0.44 5.36 2.25
C THR A 140 1.73 4.87 1.59
N HIS A 141 1.98 5.25 0.34
CA HIS A 141 3.23 4.94 -0.35
C HIS A 141 4.44 5.57 0.35
N ALA A 142 4.34 6.80 0.86
CA ALA A 142 5.40 7.43 1.65
C ALA A 142 5.69 6.69 2.97
N LEU A 143 4.68 6.10 3.62
CA LEU A 143 4.88 5.24 4.78
C LEU A 143 5.67 3.99 4.40
N ALA A 144 5.29 3.32 3.30
CA ALA A 144 6.03 2.17 2.79
C ALA A 144 7.49 2.51 2.47
N ARG A 145 7.74 3.67 1.83
CA ARG A 145 9.09 4.18 1.59
C ARG A 145 9.88 4.39 2.88
N THR A 146 9.25 4.91 3.93
CA THR A 146 9.92 5.11 5.23
C THR A 146 10.44 3.79 5.80
N HIS A 147 9.67 2.70 5.69
CA HIS A 147 10.13 1.37 6.11
C HIS A 147 11.26 0.82 5.23
N LEU A 148 11.15 0.96 3.90
CA LEU A 148 12.20 0.54 2.97
C LEU A 148 13.50 1.31 3.20
N ASP A 149 13.41 2.62 3.41
CA ASP A 149 14.57 3.48 3.69
C ASP A 149 15.18 3.14 5.05
N GLY A 150 14.39 2.63 6.01
CA GLY A 150 14.84 2.03 7.26
C GLY A 150 15.45 0.62 7.12
N GLY A 151 15.45 0.05 5.92
CA GLY A 151 15.94 -1.30 5.62
C GLY A 151 15.05 -2.43 6.15
N GLU A 152 13.77 -2.14 6.39
CA GLU A 152 12.75 -3.13 6.71
C GLU A 152 12.15 -3.73 5.42
N ARG A 153 11.56 -4.92 5.53
CA ARG A 153 10.80 -5.51 4.43
C ARG A 153 9.39 -4.92 4.36
N VAL A 154 8.84 -4.76 3.16
CA VAL A 154 7.49 -4.22 2.98
C VAL A 154 6.64 -5.14 2.11
N TRP A 155 5.52 -5.59 2.66
CA TRP A 155 4.65 -6.57 2.04
C TRP A 155 3.23 -6.05 1.88
N LEU A 156 2.60 -6.35 0.74
CA LEU A 156 1.16 -6.23 0.59
C LEU A 156 0.47 -7.48 1.14
N VAL A 157 -0.65 -7.30 1.84
CA VAL A 157 -1.49 -8.37 2.39
C VAL A 157 -2.92 -8.17 1.94
N THR A 158 -3.35 -8.87 0.89
CA THR A 158 -4.57 -8.53 0.16
C THR A 158 -5.55 -9.69 0.02
N ALA A 159 -6.85 -9.39 -0.04
CA ALA A 159 -7.88 -10.36 -0.43
C ALA A 159 -7.95 -10.58 -1.95
N ALA A 160 -7.32 -9.70 -2.75
CA ALA A 160 -7.24 -9.83 -4.19
C ALA A 160 -6.39 -11.05 -4.62
N PRO A 161 -6.53 -11.53 -5.87
CA PRO A 161 -5.61 -12.51 -6.44
C PRO A 161 -4.15 -12.09 -6.28
N ILE A 162 -3.29 -13.05 -5.93
CA ILE A 162 -1.88 -12.81 -5.64
C ILE A 162 -1.13 -12.15 -6.81
N GLU A 163 -1.51 -12.43 -8.04
CA GLU A 163 -0.92 -11.91 -9.27
C GLU A 163 -1.08 -10.38 -9.35
N ILE A 164 -2.29 -9.87 -9.07
CA ILE A 164 -2.56 -8.43 -9.00
C ILE A 164 -1.74 -7.80 -7.87
N GLY A 165 -1.70 -8.45 -6.70
CA GLY A 165 -0.91 -8.00 -5.56
C GLY A 165 0.60 -7.91 -5.88
N ARG A 166 1.15 -8.94 -6.55
CA ARG A 166 2.55 -9.02 -6.94
C ARG A 166 2.93 -7.92 -7.93
N VAL A 167 2.12 -7.69 -8.96
CA VAL A 167 2.33 -6.60 -9.92
C VAL A 167 2.38 -5.26 -9.20
N ILE A 168 1.41 -4.98 -8.32
CA ILE A 168 1.37 -3.70 -7.58
C ILE A 168 2.60 -3.58 -6.66
N ALA A 169 2.97 -4.64 -5.94
CA ALA A 169 4.15 -4.63 -5.07
C ALA A 169 5.43 -4.33 -5.86
N GLN A 170 5.62 -4.99 -7.00
CA GLN A 170 6.79 -4.79 -7.86
C GLN A 170 6.85 -3.36 -8.41
N ARG A 171 5.73 -2.82 -8.92
CA ARG A 171 5.67 -1.46 -9.47
C ARG A 171 5.90 -0.38 -8.41
N LEU A 172 5.57 -0.67 -7.15
CA LEU A 172 5.83 0.22 -6.02
C LEU A 172 7.20 0.00 -5.37
N GLY A 173 8.00 -0.96 -5.85
CA GLY A 173 9.32 -1.28 -5.29
C GLY A 173 9.24 -1.86 -3.86
N LEU A 174 8.16 -2.56 -3.54
CA LEU A 174 7.99 -3.26 -2.26
C LEU A 174 8.69 -4.62 -2.30
N THR A 175 8.84 -5.28 -1.14
CA THR A 175 9.45 -6.61 -1.05
C THR A 175 8.62 -7.68 -1.73
N GLY A 176 7.29 -7.62 -1.58
CA GLY A 176 6.40 -8.58 -2.22
C GLY A 176 4.95 -8.43 -1.82
N ALA A 177 4.16 -9.45 -2.13
CA ALA A 177 2.74 -9.53 -1.78
C ALA A 177 2.38 -10.94 -1.31
N ILE A 178 1.39 -11.02 -0.43
CA ILE A 178 0.64 -12.23 -0.09
C ILE A 178 -0.84 -11.95 -0.35
N GLY A 179 -1.51 -12.89 -1.00
CA GLY A 179 -2.83 -12.68 -1.59
C GLY A 179 -3.67 -13.95 -1.61
N THR A 180 -4.88 -13.85 -2.14
CA THR A 180 -5.73 -15.02 -2.38
C THR A 180 -5.13 -15.85 -3.51
N VAL A 181 -5.00 -17.16 -3.29
CA VAL A 181 -4.46 -18.11 -4.28
C VAL A 181 -5.61 -18.88 -4.92
N ALA A 182 -5.72 -18.80 -6.24
CA ALA A 182 -6.62 -19.63 -7.02
C ALA A 182 -5.89 -20.88 -7.54
N GLU A 183 -6.62 -21.98 -7.70
CA GLU A 183 -6.05 -23.23 -8.19
C GLU A 183 -5.74 -23.12 -9.68
N ILE A 184 -4.50 -23.46 -10.03
CA ILE A 184 -3.94 -23.37 -11.38
C ILE A 184 -3.53 -24.78 -11.82
N VAL A 185 -3.96 -25.18 -13.02
CA VAL A 185 -3.56 -26.43 -13.67
C VAL A 185 -3.10 -26.08 -15.08
N ASP A 186 -1.93 -26.61 -15.48
CA ASP A 186 -1.30 -26.34 -16.78
C ASP A 186 -1.18 -24.85 -17.11
N GLY A 187 -0.88 -24.04 -16.09
CA GLY A 187 -0.70 -22.58 -16.22
C GLY A 187 -1.99 -21.77 -16.33
N ALA A 188 -3.17 -22.39 -16.23
CA ALA A 188 -4.47 -21.73 -16.31
C ALA A 188 -5.31 -21.89 -15.04
N TYR A 189 -6.12 -20.88 -14.72
CA TYR A 189 -7.01 -20.92 -13.57
C TYR A 189 -8.16 -21.91 -13.79
N THR A 190 -8.38 -22.75 -12.80
CA THR A 190 -9.50 -23.71 -12.77
C THR A 190 -10.81 -23.09 -12.27
N GLY A 191 -10.79 -21.84 -11.83
CA GLY A 191 -11.92 -21.17 -11.19
C GLY A 191 -12.24 -21.67 -9.77
N ARG A 192 -11.31 -22.40 -9.13
CA ARG A 192 -11.38 -22.81 -7.72
C ARG A 192 -10.31 -22.10 -6.89
N LEU A 193 -10.46 -22.09 -5.56
CA LEU A 193 -9.44 -21.60 -4.63
C LEU A 193 -8.51 -22.72 -4.17
N VAL A 194 -7.26 -22.37 -3.92
CA VAL A 194 -6.39 -23.17 -3.04
C VAL A 194 -6.61 -22.66 -1.62
N GLY A 195 -7.38 -23.42 -0.83
CA GLY A 195 -7.72 -23.05 0.55
C GLY A 195 -8.78 -21.95 0.65
N ASP A 196 -8.71 -21.16 1.72
CA ASP A 196 -9.67 -20.08 2.00
C ASP A 196 -9.21 -18.74 1.43
N MET A 197 -10.17 -17.84 1.18
CA MET A 197 -9.86 -16.46 0.81
C MET A 197 -9.03 -15.73 1.88
N MET A 198 -8.10 -14.90 1.42
CA MET A 198 -7.22 -14.09 2.25
C MET A 198 -7.95 -12.90 2.90
N HIS A 199 -8.87 -13.18 3.83
CA HIS A 199 -9.71 -12.20 4.52
C HIS A 199 -9.75 -12.45 6.02
N GLY A 200 -9.69 -11.38 6.82
CA GLY A 200 -9.80 -11.45 8.27
C GLY A 200 -8.68 -12.29 8.91
N ALA A 201 -9.06 -13.38 9.59
CA ALA A 201 -8.11 -14.26 10.29
C ALA A 201 -7.04 -14.85 9.35
N ALA A 202 -7.40 -15.17 8.11
CA ALA A 202 -6.46 -15.72 7.13
C ALA A 202 -5.28 -14.77 6.86
N LYS A 203 -5.51 -13.44 6.87
CA LYS A 203 -4.43 -12.45 6.74
C LYS A 203 -3.44 -12.51 7.91
N ALA A 204 -3.96 -12.68 9.13
CA ALA A 204 -3.10 -12.80 10.32
C ALA A 204 -2.26 -14.07 10.28
N ASP A 205 -2.85 -15.18 9.85
CA ASP A 205 -2.14 -16.45 9.72
C ASP A 205 -1.08 -16.39 8.62
N ALA A 206 -1.38 -15.77 7.47
CA ALA A 206 -0.42 -15.55 6.41
C ALA A 206 0.75 -14.67 6.85
N VAL A 207 0.49 -13.60 7.62
CA VAL A 207 1.54 -12.76 8.22
C VAL A 207 2.42 -13.55 9.19
N ARG A 208 1.83 -14.43 10.02
CA ARG A 208 2.60 -15.29 10.94
C ARG A 208 3.46 -16.31 10.19
N GLN A 209 2.92 -16.95 9.15
CA GLN A 209 3.65 -17.90 8.31
C GLN A 209 4.81 -17.20 7.59
N LEU A 210 4.54 -16.04 6.99
CA LEU A 210 5.56 -15.23 6.36
C LEU A 210 6.65 -14.83 7.37
N ALA A 211 6.28 -14.46 8.59
CA ALA A 211 7.26 -14.14 9.64
C ALA A 211 8.19 -15.30 9.99
N VAL A 212 7.71 -16.55 9.96
CA VAL A 212 8.56 -17.73 10.16
C VAL A 212 9.53 -17.90 8.99
N VAL A 213 9.03 -17.83 7.75
CA VAL A 213 9.85 -18.02 6.53
C VAL A 213 10.92 -16.94 6.41
N GLU A 214 10.54 -15.71 6.70
CA GLU A 214 11.37 -14.53 6.52
C GLU A 214 12.27 -14.28 7.76
N GLY A 215 12.00 -14.90 8.91
CA GLY A 215 12.73 -14.66 10.17
C GLY A 215 12.39 -13.29 10.80
N LEU A 216 11.11 -12.92 10.78
CA LEU A 216 10.60 -11.66 11.32
C LEU A 216 10.18 -11.78 12.79
N ASP A 217 10.52 -10.78 13.60
CA ASP A 217 9.92 -10.58 14.93
C ASP A 217 8.69 -9.69 14.80
N LEU A 218 7.50 -10.28 14.86
CA LEU A 218 6.24 -9.55 14.72
C LEU A 218 6.07 -8.39 15.72
N ARG A 219 6.74 -8.43 16.89
CA ARG A 219 6.71 -7.33 17.86
C ARG A 219 7.45 -6.09 17.39
N ARG A 220 8.32 -6.23 16.38
CA ARG A 220 9.02 -5.15 15.70
C ARG A 220 8.33 -4.74 14.41
N CYS A 221 7.39 -5.54 13.92
CA CYS A 221 6.66 -5.27 12.70
C CYS A 221 5.57 -4.21 12.88
N THR A 222 5.17 -3.63 11.75
CA THR A 222 4.06 -2.69 11.65
C THR A 222 2.99 -3.21 10.69
N ALA A 223 1.72 -2.95 10.98
CA ALA A 223 0.62 -3.31 10.09
C ALA A 223 -0.33 -2.12 9.85
N TYR A 224 -0.76 -1.97 8.60
CA TYR A 224 -1.60 -0.89 8.11
C TYR A 224 -2.86 -1.47 7.46
N SER A 225 -4.04 -0.99 7.88
CA SER A 225 -5.31 -1.34 7.23
C SER A 225 -6.38 -0.27 7.47
N ASP A 226 -7.37 -0.21 6.57
CA ASP A 226 -8.57 0.62 6.68
C ASP A 226 -9.75 -0.10 7.32
N SER A 227 -9.73 -1.44 7.38
CA SER A 227 -10.91 -2.22 7.72
C SER A 227 -10.82 -2.87 9.10
N ALA A 228 -11.94 -2.87 9.83
CA ALA A 228 -12.07 -3.63 11.07
C ALA A 228 -11.95 -5.16 10.86
N ASN A 229 -12.14 -5.64 9.63
CA ASN A 229 -11.94 -7.06 9.29
C ASN A 229 -10.49 -7.49 9.51
N ASP A 230 -9.53 -6.58 9.32
CA ASP A 230 -8.10 -6.85 9.49
C ASP A 230 -7.63 -6.72 10.95
N MET A 231 -8.56 -6.61 11.91
CA MET A 231 -8.25 -6.60 13.34
C MET A 231 -7.31 -7.72 13.77
N PRO A 232 -7.47 -8.98 13.31
CA PRO A 232 -6.55 -10.05 13.69
C PRO A 232 -5.11 -9.78 13.23
N MET A 233 -4.93 -9.24 12.02
CA MET A 233 -3.60 -8.89 11.47
C MET A 233 -2.99 -7.72 12.23
N LEU A 234 -3.78 -6.65 12.44
CA LEU A 234 -3.34 -5.48 13.20
C LEU A 234 -2.94 -5.82 14.64
N THR A 235 -3.62 -6.79 15.27
CA THR A 235 -3.33 -7.22 16.64
C THR A 235 -2.13 -8.17 16.72
N ALA A 236 -1.73 -8.80 15.61
CA ALA A 236 -0.63 -9.77 15.59
C ALA A 236 0.77 -9.13 15.63
N VAL A 237 0.87 -7.84 15.32
CA VAL A 237 2.13 -7.09 15.23
C VAL A 237 2.32 -6.13 16.41
N GLY A 238 3.54 -5.66 16.61
CA GLY A 238 3.86 -4.69 17.68
C GLY A 238 3.30 -3.30 17.42
N ASN A 239 3.21 -2.88 16.16
CA ASN A 239 2.75 -1.54 15.80
C ASN A 239 1.55 -1.60 14.84
N ALA A 240 0.36 -1.26 15.34
CA ALA A 240 -0.86 -1.20 14.54
C ALA A 240 -1.19 0.23 14.12
N VAL A 241 -1.46 0.45 12.84
CA VAL A 241 -1.82 1.76 12.30
C VAL A 241 -3.11 1.65 11.49
N ALA A 242 -4.15 2.34 11.97
CA ALA A 242 -5.42 2.46 11.27
C ALA A 242 -5.30 3.53 10.16
N THR A 243 -5.22 3.08 8.91
CA THR A 243 -4.98 3.92 7.73
C THR A 243 -6.26 4.08 6.92
N ASN A 244 -6.71 5.31 6.70
CA ASN A 244 -8.00 5.62 6.08
C ASN A 244 -9.19 4.86 6.71
N PRO A 245 -9.27 4.70 8.04
CA PRO A 245 -10.12 3.67 8.63
C PRO A 245 -11.60 3.89 8.38
N ASP A 246 -12.33 2.77 8.28
CA ASP A 246 -13.78 2.72 8.43
C ASP A 246 -14.22 3.20 9.84
N ALA A 247 -15.53 3.30 10.06
CA ALA A 247 -16.05 3.78 11.34
C ALA A 247 -15.72 2.83 12.51
N ALA A 248 -15.75 1.53 12.26
CA ALA A 248 -15.50 0.51 13.28
C ALA A 248 -14.02 0.46 13.68
N LEU A 249 -13.11 0.41 12.71
CA LEU A 249 -11.67 0.43 12.94
C LEU A 249 -11.24 1.74 13.60
N ARG A 250 -11.81 2.88 13.20
CA ARG A 250 -11.51 4.17 13.86
C ARG A 250 -11.87 4.16 15.35
N ARG A 251 -13.03 3.61 15.70
CA ARG A 251 -13.43 3.46 17.12
C ARG A 251 -12.48 2.53 17.86
N ILE A 252 -12.10 1.41 17.23
CA ILE A 252 -11.17 0.46 17.83
C ILE A 252 -9.78 1.09 18.05
N ALA A 253 -9.27 1.80 17.05
CA ALA A 253 -7.99 2.50 17.15
C ALA A 253 -7.98 3.50 18.31
N ARG A 254 -9.07 4.24 18.51
CA ARG A 254 -9.22 5.13 19.67
C ARG A 254 -9.18 4.39 21.01
N ILE A 255 -9.87 3.25 21.11
CA ILE A 255 -9.90 2.45 22.34
C ILE A 255 -8.53 1.84 22.64
N ARG A 256 -7.82 1.37 21.61
CA ARG A 256 -6.51 0.70 21.74
C ARG A 256 -5.31 1.65 21.71
N GLY A 257 -5.53 2.95 21.54
CA GLY A 257 -4.45 3.93 21.38
C GLY A 257 -3.64 3.76 20.09
N TRP A 258 -4.20 3.08 19.08
CA TRP A 258 -3.51 2.90 17.79
C TRP A 258 -3.45 4.20 17.02
N GLN A 259 -2.35 4.38 16.29
CA GLN A 259 -2.18 5.53 15.42
C GLN A 259 -3.21 5.53 14.30
N VAL A 260 -3.78 6.70 14.00
CA VAL A 260 -4.70 6.89 12.88
C VAL A 260 -4.05 7.79 11.84
N ARG A 261 -4.03 7.35 10.58
CA ARG A 261 -3.56 8.13 9.42
C ARG A 261 -4.70 8.23 8.40
N ASP A 262 -5.27 9.41 8.18
CA ASP A 262 -6.39 9.59 7.23
C ASP A 262 -6.00 10.51 6.07
N PHE A 263 -5.63 9.90 4.95
CA PHE A 263 -5.18 10.59 3.73
C PHE A 263 -6.34 11.10 2.87
N ARG A 264 -7.59 10.73 3.20
CA ARG A 264 -8.78 11.25 2.51
C ARG A 264 -9.03 12.72 2.84
N THR A 265 -8.60 13.15 4.02
CA THR A 265 -8.86 14.49 4.58
C THR A 265 -8.16 15.59 3.78
N ALA A 266 -6.87 15.40 3.45
CA ALA A 266 -6.09 16.35 2.65
C ALA A 266 -6.72 16.59 1.27
N ARG A 267 -7.27 15.53 0.65
CA ARG A 267 -7.98 15.64 -0.62
C ARG A 267 -9.32 16.37 -0.50
N LYS A 268 -10.09 16.11 0.57
CA LYS A 268 -11.34 16.85 0.82
C LYS A 268 -11.05 18.34 1.00
N ALA A 269 -10.01 18.69 1.74
CA ALA A 269 -9.58 20.06 1.92
C ALA A 269 -9.17 20.71 0.57
N ALA A 270 -8.34 20.04 -0.23
CA ALA A 270 -7.94 20.55 -1.55
C ALA A 270 -9.13 20.76 -2.51
N ARG A 271 -10.09 19.83 -2.53
CA ARG A 271 -11.31 19.94 -3.37
C ARG A 271 -12.20 21.12 -3.00
N ILE A 272 -12.18 21.56 -1.75
CA ILE A 272 -12.97 22.71 -1.29
C ILE A 272 -12.16 24.01 -1.46
N ALA A 273 -10.88 24.00 -1.06
CA ALA A 273 -10.05 25.19 -1.05
C ALA A 273 -9.70 25.71 -2.45
N VAL A 274 -9.44 24.82 -3.42
CA VAL A 274 -9.02 25.23 -4.78
C VAL A 274 -10.13 26.00 -5.52
N PRO A 275 -11.39 25.52 -5.61
CA PRO A 275 -12.46 26.29 -6.24
C PRO A 275 -12.75 27.62 -5.54
N VAL A 276 -12.70 27.64 -4.19
CA VAL A 276 -12.89 28.87 -3.41
C VAL A 276 -11.82 29.91 -3.73
N ALA A 277 -10.54 29.51 -3.74
CA ALA A 277 -9.43 30.40 -4.08
C ALA A 277 -9.53 30.95 -5.52
N VAL A 278 -9.92 30.12 -6.49
CA VAL A 278 -10.14 30.54 -7.89
C VAL A 278 -11.28 31.55 -7.98
N ALA A 279 -12.41 31.29 -7.30
CA ALA A 279 -13.55 32.19 -7.29
C ALA A 279 -13.21 33.55 -6.67
N THR A 280 -12.50 33.56 -5.53
CA THR A 280 -12.05 34.79 -4.88
C THR A 280 -11.05 35.56 -5.76
N GLY A 281 -10.13 34.88 -6.42
CA GLY A 281 -9.18 35.49 -7.37
C GLY A 281 -9.87 36.17 -8.55
N LEU A 282 -10.90 35.53 -9.13
CA LEU A 282 -11.71 36.12 -10.21
C LEU A 282 -12.50 37.36 -9.75
N VAL A 283 -13.10 37.32 -8.56
CA VAL A 283 -13.85 38.46 -8.00
C VAL A 283 -12.90 39.64 -7.69
N ALA A 284 -11.74 39.39 -7.09
CA ALA A 284 -10.76 40.44 -6.82
C ALA A 284 -10.18 41.03 -8.13
N GLY A 285 -9.86 40.18 -9.11
CA GLY A 285 -9.36 40.61 -10.41
C GLY A 285 -10.37 41.46 -11.20
N THR A 286 -11.65 41.08 -11.16
CA THR A 286 -12.74 41.85 -11.80
C THR A 286 -13.02 43.18 -11.10
N ALA A 287 -13.01 43.21 -9.76
CA ALA A 287 -13.16 44.45 -9.00
C ALA A 287 -12.02 45.44 -9.29
N LEU A 288 -10.78 44.96 -9.38
CA LEU A 288 -9.62 45.79 -9.72
C LEU A 288 -9.71 46.33 -11.15
N THR A 289 -10.09 45.51 -12.13
CA THR A 289 -10.27 45.97 -13.52
C THR A 289 -11.40 46.98 -13.66
N VAL A 290 -12.53 46.81 -12.96
CA VAL A 290 -13.62 47.79 -12.93
C VAL A 290 -13.18 49.10 -12.29
N ALA A 291 -12.43 49.04 -11.18
CA ALA A 291 -11.90 50.23 -10.52
C ALA A 291 -10.91 50.99 -11.41
N LEU A 292 -10.02 50.29 -12.11
CA LEU A 292 -9.07 50.88 -13.06
C LEU A 292 -9.79 51.51 -14.27
N ARG A 293 -10.82 50.83 -14.83
CA ARG A 293 -11.63 51.38 -15.93
C ARG A 293 -12.40 52.64 -15.53
N ARG A 294 -12.98 52.68 -14.33
CA ARG A 294 -13.68 53.88 -13.82
C ARG A 294 -12.74 55.07 -13.59
N ARG A 295 -11.47 54.81 -13.31
CA ARG A 295 -10.46 55.85 -13.09
C ARG A 295 -9.90 56.43 -14.40
N ALA A 296 -9.92 55.65 -15.48
CA ALA A 296 -9.53 56.08 -16.82
C ALA A 296 -10.64 56.81 -17.61
N ALA A 297 -11.90 56.73 -17.15
CA ALA A 297 -13.05 57.37 -17.76
C ALA A 297 -13.46 58.72 -17.10
N ARG A 298 -12.60 59.26 -16.22
CA ARG A 298 -12.71 60.59 -15.61
C ARG A 298 -11.53 61.42 -16.07
#